data_AF-A0AB38TH53-F1
#
_entry.id   AF-A0AB38TH53-F1
#
_cell.length_a   1.000
_cell.length_b   1.000
_cell.length_c   1.000
_cell.angle_alpha   90.00
_cell.angle_beta   90.00
_cell.angle_gamma   90.00
#
_symmetry.space_group_name_H-M   'P 1'
#
loop_
_entity.id
_entity.type
_entity.pdbx_description
1 polymer ?
#
loop_
_entity_poly.entity_id
_entity_poly.type
_entity_poly.pdbx_seq_one_letter_code
_entity_poly.pdbx_strand_id
1 'polypeptide(L)'
;MIEHLEIGRSGYFYQRKRSLSNDAIDKLFRALRAQTRQPSQNLFRIDRVALGEARYSAICFSYERDVSFLAAEAEVIERVFGYVVVVERGPHVAVFKSGLDIPSAFKTAFLGKIANERIERAIARHDAVFEKLRLRNMSISPLALRSKTLEARDLENAVATNSASRFIPQGYSVRRADGVYSATPTTGRISLRADRAGVEAAVAWATEISELLEAEVGAVAGFIRNFARPIELTALPAQVRPTFVGIDTMGLADALFTVDDGIRLIREGDNGVEALPQAEAEALLRALEPAFLIVTRRGLHEVRAGDGTTQIATLRIGATRIALQALDLLAIAGISIERREFPLGEDIDAVSLARFIDRENLFTILFSDLALAYIDGALFRDEALASGGTALLAHLQVNQSLEQSTSEKGTFAPGQIVFTQGSVFRSVVDTIATSEDVLLCDDLGDEWADFIGISTTSSPKMISFYHAKHGNPSLSASAFHDSVGQAIKNLGRMRLPSDMLPGKLATWDDRYRNGGVQTEIARMIRGGTLQEIAVKLDAARSAPDVLQRVFIVTSSLSRTQVQDVLTAATQGTTPSPHFVQLYWLLMSYFSACVEMGVRGYVVCRP
;
A
#
# COMPACT_ATOMS: atom_id res chain seq x y z
N MET A 1 33.18 -21.30 -22.50
CA MET A 1 32.24 -20.16 -22.52
C MET A 1 31.78 -19.69 -21.15
N ILE A 2 31.61 -20.56 -20.14
CA ILE A 2 31.12 -20.13 -18.82
C ILE A 2 32.13 -19.23 -18.08
N GLU A 3 33.41 -19.37 -18.37
CA GLU A 3 34.52 -18.53 -17.89
C GLU A 3 34.39 -17.06 -18.32
N HIS A 4 33.56 -16.75 -19.33
CA HIS A 4 33.26 -15.40 -19.79
C HIS A 4 31.94 -14.85 -19.21
N LEU A 5 31.24 -15.61 -18.36
CA LEU A 5 30.04 -15.14 -17.71
C LEU A 5 30.40 -14.19 -16.56
N GLU A 6 30.20 -12.89 -16.77
CA GLU A 6 30.31 -11.87 -15.72
C GLU A 6 28.93 -11.46 -15.22
N ILE A 7 28.65 -11.64 -13.93
CA ILE A 7 27.35 -11.34 -13.31
C ILE A 7 27.52 -10.43 -12.09
N GLY A 8 26.51 -9.59 -11.84
CA GLY A 8 26.48 -8.81 -10.61
C GLY A 8 26.27 -9.73 -9.40
N ARG A 9 26.79 -9.33 -8.23
CA ARG A 9 26.50 -9.98 -6.94
C ARG A 9 25.09 -9.63 -6.47
N SER A 10 24.11 -10.11 -7.21
CA SER A 10 22.68 -9.87 -7.01
C SER A 10 21.90 -11.13 -7.33
N GLY A 11 21.38 -11.79 -6.30
CA GLY A 11 20.69 -13.07 -6.42
C GLY A 11 19.38 -13.09 -5.64
N TYR A 12 18.52 -14.05 -6.01
CA TYR A 12 17.30 -14.39 -5.28
C TYR A 12 17.56 -15.60 -4.40
N PHE A 13 17.38 -15.46 -3.09
CA PHE A 13 17.65 -16.51 -2.11
C PHE A 13 16.34 -17.17 -1.66
N TYR A 14 16.35 -18.50 -1.63
CA TYR A 14 15.21 -19.34 -1.29
C TYR A 14 15.58 -20.37 -0.24
N GLN A 15 14.61 -20.74 0.59
CA GLN A 15 14.65 -21.94 1.42
C GLN A 15 14.49 -23.17 0.51
N ARG A 16 15.34 -24.18 0.64
CA ARG A 16 15.23 -25.43 -0.11
C ARG A 16 14.11 -26.30 0.49
N LYS A 17 13.06 -26.57 -0.28
CA LYS A 17 11.95 -27.47 0.11
C LYS A 17 12.28 -28.94 -0.09
N ARG A 18 12.99 -29.25 -1.18
CA ARG A 18 13.39 -30.61 -1.58
C ARG A 18 14.81 -30.57 -2.09
N SER A 19 15.56 -31.66 -1.90
CA SER A 19 16.90 -31.80 -2.47
C SER A 19 16.85 -31.66 -3.99
N LEU A 20 17.76 -30.88 -4.55
CA LEU A 20 17.92 -30.78 -6.00
C LEU A 20 18.70 -32.01 -6.49
N SER A 21 18.13 -32.78 -7.43
CA SER A 21 18.81 -33.89 -8.09
C SER A 21 19.27 -33.48 -9.49
N ASN A 22 20.13 -34.28 -10.14
CA ASN A 22 20.49 -34.08 -11.55
C ASN A 22 19.24 -34.09 -12.44
N ASP A 23 18.29 -34.99 -12.18
CA ASP A 23 16.99 -35.05 -12.89
C ASP A 23 16.14 -33.78 -12.69
N ALA A 24 16.12 -33.23 -11.46
CA ALA A 24 15.39 -31.98 -11.19
C ALA A 24 15.99 -30.79 -11.96
N ILE A 25 17.32 -30.70 -12.02
CA ILE A 25 18.03 -29.65 -12.79
C ILE A 25 17.85 -29.85 -14.29
N ASP A 26 17.92 -31.09 -14.80
CA ASP A 26 17.68 -31.36 -16.21
C ASP A 26 16.24 -30.98 -16.61
N LYS A 27 15.24 -31.33 -15.80
CA LYS A 27 13.85 -30.92 -16.02
C LYS A 27 13.69 -29.40 -15.99
N LEU A 28 14.35 -28.71 -15.05
CA LEU A 28 14.37 -27.24 -15.01
C LEU A 28 14.92 -26.67 -16.32
N PHE A 29 16.08 -27.14 -16.77
CA PHE A 29 16.74 -26.62 -17.97
C PHE A 29 15.95 -26.92 -19.25
N ARG A 30 15.30 -28.08 -19.34
CA ARG A 30 14.37 -28.38 -20.44
C ARG A 30 13.16 -27.44 -20.43
N ALA A 31 12.56 -27.21 -19.27
CA ALA A 31 11.45 -26.28 -19.13
C ALA A 31 11.83 -24.84 -19.50
N LEU A 32 13.01 -24.37 -19.05
CA LEU A 32 13.54 -23.05 -19.41
C LEU A 32 13.70 -22.85 -20.92
N ARG A 33 14.04 -23.92 -21.66
CA ARG A 33 14.13 -23.85 -23.13
C ARG A 33 12.76 -23.93 -23.78
N ALA A 34 11.88 -24.81 -23.27
CA ALA A 34 10.54 -25.01 -23.81
C ALA A 34 9.64 -23.77 -23.69
N GLN A 35 9.85 -22.93 -22.67
CA GLN A 35 9.12 -21.66 -22.48
C GLN A 35 9.62 -20.51 -23.37
N THR A 36 10.59 -20.73 -24.26
CA THR A 36 11.18 -19.68 -25.10
C THR A 36 11.01 -20.01 -26.59
N ARG A 37 10.86 -18.98 -27.43
CA ARG A 37 10.70 -19.15 -28.88
C ARG A 37 12.06 -19.34 -29.56
N GLN A 38 12.17 -20.36 -30.41
CA GLN A 38 13.37 -20.67 -31.21
C GLN A 38 14.69 -20.64 -30.40
N PRO A 39 14.81 -21.41 -29.30
CA PRO A 39 16.01 -21.42 -28.48
C PRO A 39 17.20 -21.99 -29.24
N SER A 40 18.31 -21.25 -29.29
CA SER A 40 19.57 -21.71 -29.88
C SER A 40 20.18 -22.85 -29.06
N GLN A 41 21.25 -23.48 -29.56
CA GLN A 41 22.05 -24.38 -28.75
C GLN A 41 22.60 -23.68 -27.50
N ASN A 42 22.81 -24.44 -26.43
CA ASN A 42 23.38 -23.86 -25.21
C ASN A 42 24.77 -23.29 -25.49
N LEU A 43 25.01 -22.01 -25.17
CA LEU A 43 26.36 -21.45 -25.11
C LEU A 43 27.18 -22.15 -24.02
N PHE A 44 26.51 -22.45 -22.90
CA PHE A 44 27.01 -23.34 -21.88
C PHE A 44 25.85 -24.01 -21.14
N ARG A 45 26.12 -25.22 -20.63
CA ARG A 45 25.27 -25.93 -19.69
C ARG A 45 26.15 -26.68 -18.71
N ILE A 46 25.96 -26.43 -17.43
CA ILE A 46 26.69 -27.03 -16.31
C ILE A 46 25.67 -27.63 -15.37
N ASP A 47 25.80 -28.92 -15.09
CA ASP A 47 24.88 -29.67 -14.25
C ASP A 47 25.57 -30.02 -12.91
N ARG A 48 25.17 -29.32 -11.84
CA ARG A 48 25.50 -29.64 -10.43
C ARG A 48 26.98 -29.87 -10.12
N VAL A 49 27.86 -29.01 -10.61
CA VAL A 49 29.29 -29.03 -10.28
C VAL A 49 29.52 -28.57 -8.84
N ALA A 50 30.37 -29.29 -8.10
CA ALA A 50 30.75 -28.91 -6.76
C ALA A 50 31.79 -27.78 -6.79
N LEU A 51 31.59 -26.76 -5.95
CA LEU A 51 32.56 -25.70 -5.74
C LEU A 51 32.63 -25.40 -4.25
N GLY A 52 33.70 -25.87 -3.62
CA GLY A 52 33.86 -25.91 -2.18
C GLY A 52 32.67 -26.61 -1.53
N GLU A 53 31.87 -25.80 -0.86
CA GLU A 53 30.82 -26.22 0.04
C GLU A 53 29.40 -26.11 -0.56
N ALA A 54 29.33 -25.64 -1.80
CA ALA A 54 28.13 -25.49 -2.60
C ALA A 54 28.17 -26.40 -3.85
N ARG A 55 27.00 -26.59 -4.47
CA ARG A 55 26.89 -27.12 -5.84
C ARG A 55 26.19 -26.09 -6.71
N TYR A 56 26.68 -25.86 -7.92
CA TYR A 56 26.04 -24.93 -8.85
C TYR A 56 25.69 -25.60 -10.17
N SER A 57 24.61 -25.10 -10.79
CA SER A 57 24.19 -25.45 -12.14
C SER A 57 23.98 -24.17 -12.93
N ALA A 58 24.34 -24.15 -14.21
CA ALA A 58 24.22 -22.96 -15.03
C ALA A 58 23.79 -23.30 -16.45
N ILE A 59 22.95 -22.47 -17.05
CA ILE A 59 22.56 -22.59 -18.46
C ILE A 59 22.50 -21.21 -19.10
N CYS A 60 22.93 -21.11 -20.36
CA CYS A 60 22.77 -19.91 -21.18
C CYS A 60 22.53 -20.31 -22.64
N PHE A 61 21.58 -19.62 -23.26
CA PHE A 61 21.24 -19.74 -24.67
C PHE A 61 20.58 -18.44 -25.14
N SER A 62 20.46 -18.26 -26.45
CA SER A 62 19.66 -17.18 -27.03
C SER A 62 18.30 -17.68 -27.46
N TYR A 63 17.30 -16.80 -27.48
CA TYR A 63 15.95 -17.09 -27.97
C TYR A 63 15.39 -15.84 -28.66
N GLU A 64 14.31 -16.03 -29.39
CA GLU A 64 13.61 -14.98 -30.12
C GLU A 64 12.46 -14.42 -29.28
N ARG A 65 12.21 -13.12 -29.39
CA ARG A 65 11.03 -12.44 -28.83
C ARG A 65 10.61 -11.31 -29.74
N ASP A 66 9.35 -10.90 -29.64
CA ASP A 66 8.86 -9.74 -30.37
C ASP A 66 9.44 -8.46 -29.75
N VAL A 67 9.65 -7.43 -30.58
CA VAL A 67 10.16 -6.14 -30.12
C VAL A 67 9.04 -5.35 -29.45
N SER A 68 9.08 -5.20 -28.13
CA SER A 68 7.97 -4.65 -27.33
C SER A 68 7.58 -3.20 -27.66
N PHE A 69 8.48 -2.42 -28.25
CA PHE A 69 8.22 -1.04 -28.67
C PHE A 69 7.82 -0.91 -30.15
N LEU A 70 7.70 -2.01 -30.89
CA LEU A 70 7.21 -2.04 -32.27
C LEU A 70 5.86 -2.77 -32.33
N ALA A 71 5.00 -2.32 -33.25
CA ALA A 71 3.73 -2.99 -33.50
C ALA A 71 3.97 -4.36 -34.16
N ALA A 72 3.06 -5.31 -33.93
CA ALA A 72 3.22 -6.69 -34.44
C ALA A 72 3.32 -6.75 -35.97
N GLU A 73 2.69 -5.79 -36.66
CA GLU A 73 2.71 -5.63 -38.12
C GLU A 73 4.09 -5.27 -38.67
N ALA A 74 5.01 -4.82 -37.82
CA ALA A 74 6.39 -4.57 -38.23
C ALA A 74 7.16 -5.87 -38.51
N GLU A 75 6.67 -7.02 -38.02
CA GLU A 75 7.28 -8.35 -38.20
C GLU A 75 8.76 -8.41 -37.79
N VAL A 76 9.18 -7.56 -36.84
CA VAL A 76 10.56 -7.50 -36.35
C VAL A 76 10.71 -8.39 -35.12
N ILE A 77 11.69 -9.29 -35.17
CA ILE A 77 12.03 -10.22 -34.08
C ILE A 77 13.40 -9.83 -33.51
N GLU A 78 13.50 -9.75 -32.18
CA GLU A 78 14.76 -9.60 -31.46
C GLU A 78 15.29 -10.96 -31.03
N ARG A 79 16.59 -11.22 -31.23
CA ARG A 79 17.28 -12.36 -30.62
C ARG A 79 18.06 -11.89 -29.39
N VAL A 80 17.65 -12.36 -28.23
CA VAL A 80 18.25 -12.00 -26.93
C VAL A 80 18.95 -13.20 -26.28
N PHE A 81 19.90 -12.93 -25.38
CA PHE A 81 20.55 -13.95 -24.58
C PHE A 81 20.03 -13.94 -23.15
N GLY A 82 19.78 -15.14 -22.63
CA GLY A 82 19.39 -15.33 -21.25
C GLY A 82 20.28 -16.35 -20.54
N TYR A 83 20.39 -16.21 -19.22
CA TYR A 83 21.10 -17.17 -18.37
C TYR A 83 20.38 -17.41 -17.05
N VAL A 84 20.63 -18.57 -16.47
CA VAL A 84 20.29 -18.92 -15.09
C VAL A 84 21.49 -19.61 -14.45
N VAL A 85 21.85 -19.20 -13.24
CA VAL A 85 22.77 -19.90 -12.34
C VAL A 85 22.01 -20.24 -11.06
N VAL A 86 21.95 -21.52 -10.71
CA VAL A 86 21.36 -22.05 -9.48
C VAL A 86 22.48 -22.53 -8.57
N VAL A 87 22.58 -21.99 -7.36
CA VAL A 87 23.57 -22.38 -6.35
C VAL A 87 22.84 -23.03 -5.18
N GLU A 88 23.21 -24.27 -4.85
CA GLU A 88 22.69 -25.03 -3.72
C GLU A 88 23.74 -25.07 -2.61
N ARG A 89 23.40 -24.56 -1.43
CA ARG A 89 24.25 -24.56 -0.24
C ARG A 89 23.41 -24.84 1.01
N GLY A 90 23.69 -25.93 1.71
CA GLY A 90 22.97 -26.29 2.93
C GLY A 90 21.45 -26.36 2.71
N PRO A 91 20.64 -25.63 3.51
CA PRO A 91 19.20 -25.51 3.35
C PRO A 91 18.78 -24.40 2.36
N HIS A 92 19.70 -23.73 1.69
CA HIS A 92 19.45 -22.56 0.84
C HIS A 92 19.70 -22.85 -0.66
N VAL A 93 18.95 -22.15 -1.51
CA VAL A 93 19.16 -22.09 -2.96
C VAL A 93 19.21 -20.63 -3.39
N ALA A 94 20.30 -20.20 -4.01
CA ALA A 94 20.43 -18.89 -4.64
C ALA A 94 20.25 -19.01 -6.16
N VAL A 95 19.54 -18.04 -6.76
CA VAL A 95 19.31 -17.97 -8.20
C VAL A 95 19.78 -16.62 -8.74
N PHE A 96 20.69 -16.66 -9.70
CA PHE A 96 21.09 -15.52 -10.53
C PHE A 96 20.50 -15.72 -11.91
N LYS A 97 19.88 -14.69 -12.48
CA LYS A 97 19.23 -14.82 -13.79
C LYS A 97 19.18 -13.49 -14.53
N SER A 98 19.13 -13.59 -15.86
CA SER A 98 18.83 -12.49 -16.78
C SER A 98 18.12 -13.06 -18.00
N GLY A 99 17.06 -12.40 -18.47
CA GLY A 99 16.24 -12.85 -19.61
C GLY A 99 15.43 -14.14 -19.37
N LEU A 100 15.82 -14.99 -18.42
CA LEU A 100 15.12 -16.23 -18.10
C LEU A 100 14.49 -16.17 -16.72
N ASP A 101 13.34 -16.83 -16.59
CA ASP A 101 12.59 -16.98 -15.35
C ASP A 101 12.44 -18.44 -14.93
N ILE A 102 12.58 -18.71 -13.64
CA ILE A 102 12.39 -20.05 -13.09
C ILE A 102 10.89 -20.42 -13.21
N PRO A 103 10.55 -21.56 -13.84
CA PRO A 103 9.16 -21.98 -14.01
C PRO A 103 8.41 -22.09 -12.68
N SER A 104 7.13 -21.70 -12.69
CA SER A 104 6.28 -21.72 -11.49
C SER A 104 6.18 -23.11 -10.84
N ALA A 105 6.14 -24.16 -11.65
CA ALA A 105 6.14 -25.55 -11.17
C ALA A 105 7.42 -25.89 -10.38
N PHE A 106 8.58 -25.43 -10.85
CA PHE A 106 9.85 -25.63 -10.17
C PHE A 106 9.93 -24.83 -8.87
N LYS A 107 9.56 -23.54 -8.90
CA LYS A 107 9.46 -22.70 -7.69
C LYS A 107 8.61 -23.39 -6.63
N THR A 108 7.42 -23.87 -7.01
CA THR A 108 6.47 -24.52 -6.09
C THR A 108 7.06 -25.78 -5.45
N ALA A 109 7.71 -26.64 -6.24
CA ALA A 109 8.22 -27.93 -5.80
C ALA A 109 9.51 -27.84 -4.97
N PHE A 110 10.43 -26.93 -5.32
CA PHE A 110 11.79 -26.92 -4.78
C PHE A 110 12.14 -25.69 -3.94
N LEU A 111 11.49 -24.54 -4.19
CA LEU A 111 11.87 -23.25 -3.60
C LEU A 111 10.80 -22.75 -2.61
N GLY A 112 11.25 -22.41 -1.41
CA GLY A 112 10.48 -21.80 -0.34
C GLY A 112 10.93 -20.37 -0.09
N LYS A 113 10.02 -19.56 0.44
CA LYS A 113 10.35 -18.21 0.88
C LYS A 113 11.27 -18.28 2.11
N ILE A 114 12.27 -17.42 2.15
CA ILE A 114 13.06 -17.18 3.35
C ILE A 114 12.29 -16.20 4.24
N ALA A 115 12.24 -16.48 5.53
CA ALA A 115 11.65 -15.58 6.52
C ALA A 115 12.21 -14.16 6.36
N ASN A 116 11.34 -13.15 6.25
CA ASN A 116 11.77 -11.76 6.09
C ASN A 116 12.71 -11.33 7.24
N GLU A 117 12.45 -11.80 8.46
CA GLU A 117 13.26 -11.52 9.64
C GLU A 117 14.71 -12.05 9.49
N ARG A 118 14.90 -13.21 8.85
CA ARG A 118 16.25 -13.76 8.59
C ARG A 118 17.03 -12.87 7.62
N ILE A 119 16.36 -12.32 6.61
CA ILE A 119 16.99 -11.38 5.66
C ILE A 119 17.36 -10.07 6.36
N GLU A 120 16.46 -9.53 7.19
CA GLU A 120 16.74 -8.35 8.02
C GLU A 120 17.92 -8.58 8.96
N ARG A 121 18.00 -9.74 9.61
CA ARG A 121 19.11 -10.08 10.49
C ARG A 121 20.43 -10.23 9.73
N ALA A 122 20.40 -10.84 8.54
CA ALA A 122 21.58 -11.05 7.72
C ALA A 122 22.17 -9.73 7.19
N ILE A 123 21.29 -8.82 6.74
CA ILE A 123 21.68 -7.61 6.01
C ILE A 123 21.59 -6.33 6.86
N ALA A 124 20.47 -6.08 7.55
CA ALA A 124 20.22 -4.90 8.37
C ALA A 124 20.71 -5.06 9.81
N ARG A 125 22.00 -5.38 9.96
CA ARG A 125 22.66 -5.60 11.27
C ARG A 125 22.72 -4.33 12.10
N HIS A 126 22.94 -4.47 13.41
CA HIS A 126 23.00 -3.37 14.37
C HIS A 126 23.96 -2.22 14.02
N ASP A 127 25.03 -2.49 13.27
CA ASP A 127 26.06 -1.55 12.83
C ASP A 127 25.82 -0.99 11.42
N ALA A 128 24.73 -1.40 10.77
CA ALA A 128 24.44 -1.04 9.39
C ALA A 128 23.78 0.35 9.31
N VAL A 129 24.33 1.21 8.45
CA VAL A 129 23.78 2.55 8.19
C VAL A 129 22.80 2.48 7.03
N PHE A 130 21.54 2.87 7.25
CA PHE A 130 20.54 2.88 6.19
C PHE A 130 20.76 4.06 5.24
N GLU A 131 20.95 3.78 3.96
CA GLU A 131 21.11 4.80 2.91
C GLU A 131 19.85 4.98 2.08
N LYS A 132 19.09 3.90 1.87
CA LYS A 132 17.84 3.91 1.10
C LYS A 132 16.80 3.02 1.75
N LEU A 133 15.56 3.46 1.76
CA LEU A 133 14.44 2.70 2.30
C LEU A 133 13.20 2.91 1.42
N ARG A 134 12.62 1.81 0.94
CA ARG A 134 11.32 1.78 0.28
C ARG A 134 10.29 1.23 1.26
N LEU A 135 9.26 2.03 1.48
CA LEU A 135 8.18 1.81 2.42
C LEU A 135 6.86 1.62 1.68
N ARG A 136 6.03 0.71 2.18
CA ARG A 136 4.62 0.56 1.76
C ARG A 136 3.70 0.74 2.95
N ASN A 137 2.61 1.46 2.77
CA ASN A 137 1.62 1.69 3.81
C ASN A 137 0.75 0.43 4.00
N MET A 138 0.38 0.15 5.24
CA MET A 138 -0.49 -0.99 5.59
C MET A 138 -1.98 -0.77 5.27
N SER A 139 -2.37 0.45 4.90
CA SER A 139 -3.73 0.80 4.51
C SER A 139 -4.23 0.07 3.26
N ILE A 140 -5.49 -0.37 3.29
CA ILE A 140 -6.24 -0.85 2.11
C ILE A 140 -7.05 0.26 1.42
N SER A 141 -7.05 1.48 1.95
CA SER A 141 -7.77 2.61 1.35
C SER A 141 -7.07 3.11 0.08
N PRO A 142 -7.79 3.32 -1.04
CA PRO A 142 -7.22 3.88 -2.27
C PRO A 142 -6.79 5.35 -2.11
N LEU A 143 -7.28 6.04 -1.08
CA LEU A 143 -6.98 7.44 -0.79
C LEU A 143 -5.69 7.61 0.01
N ALA A 144 -5.11 6.53 0.55
CA ALA A 144 -3.93 6.62 1.40
C ALA A 144 -2.64 6.77 0.57
N LEU A 145 -1.63 7.43 1.13
CA LEU A 145 -0.27 7.36 0.60
C LEU A 145 0.19 5.91 0.57
N ARG A 146 0.33 5.31 -0.63
CA ARG A 146 0.64 3.88 -0.83
C ARG A 146 2.09 3.53 -0.49
N SER A 147 3.03 4.34 -0.97
CA SER A 147 4.45 4.05 -0.86
C SER A 147 5.27 5.31 -0.68
N LYS A 148 6.40 5.18 0.02
CA LYS A 148 7.37 6.25 0.25
C LYS A 148 8.77 5.71 0.01
N THR A 149 9.60 6.41 -0.75
CA THR A 149 11.02 6.07 -0.88
C THR A 149 11.85 7.19 -0.27
N LEU A 150 12.77 6.82 0.62
CA LEU A 150 13.67 7.70 1.34
C LEU A 150 15.09 7.37 0.95
N GLU A 151 15.92 8.38 0.75
CA GLU A 151 17.33 8.23 0.40
C GLU A 151 18.16 9.35 1.05
N ALA A 152 19.22 8.96 1.76
CA ALA A 152 20.16 9.86 2.41
C ALA A 152 21.50 9.14 2.63
N ARG A 153 22.54 9.85 3.05
CA ARG A 153 23.81 9.22 3.47
C ARG A 153 23.64 8.39 4.76
N ASP A 154 22.72 8.82 5.60
CA ASP A 154 22.33 8.20 6.85
C ASP A 154 20.88 8.58 7.15
N LEU A 155 19.96 7.63 6.94
CA LEU A 155 18.52 7.85 7.15
C LEU A 155 18.14 7.96 8.62
N GLU A 156 18.93 7.39 9.54
CA GLU A 156 18.64 7.44 10.98
C GLU A 156 18.71 8.88 11.50
N ASN A 157 19.64 9.66 10.95
CA ASN A 157 19.83 11.07 11.30
C ASN A 157 19.04 12.04 10.41
N ALA A 158 18.53 11.60 9.26
CA ALA A 158 17.92 12.49 8.26
C ALA A 158 16.39 12.44 8.23
N VAL A 159 15.76 11.41 8.79
CA VAL A 159 14.31 11.19 8.65
C VAL A 159 13.64 11.11 10.01
N ALA A 160 12.59 11.91 10.18
CA ALA A 160 11.67 11.75 11.30
C ALA A 160 10.86 10.45 11.12
N THR A 161 10.89 9.58 12.13
CA THR A 161 10.16 8.30 12.15
C THR A 161 8.84 8.41 12.91
N ASN A 162 8.36 9.63 13.17
CA ASN A 162 7.02 9.83 13.71
C ASN A 162 5.99 9.26 12.72
N SER A 163 5.10 8.38 13.18
CA SER A 163 4.13 7.62 12.36
C SER A 163 4.71 6.56 11.39
N ALA A 164 6.02 6.26 11.47
CA ALA A 164 6.68 5.26 10.63
C ALA A 164 6.18 3.82 10.83
N SER A 165 5.58 3.52 12.00
CA SER A 165 5.14 2.18 12.40
C SER A 165 4.09 1.57 11.45
N ARG A 166 3.43 2.42 10.65
CA ARG A 166 2.37 2.06 9.69
C ARG A 166 2.89 1.66 8.32
N PHE A 167 4.19 1.83 8.12
CA PHE A 167 4.86 1.46 6.90
C PHE A 167 5.63 0.16 7.10
N ILE A 168 5.53 -0.72 6.12
CA ILE A 168 6.35 -1.93 6.01
C ILE A 168 7.60 -1.61 5.16
N PRO A 169 8.80 -2.01 5.61
CA PRO A 169 9.99 -1.99 4.79
C PRO A 169 9.88 -3.03 3.65
N GLN A 170 9.65 -2.57 2.42
CA GLN A 170 9.63 -3.45 1.25
C GLN A 170 11.04 -3.77 0.75
N GLY A 171 11.94 -2.79 0.86
CA GLY A 171 13.33 -2.96 0.50
C GLY A 171 14.19 -1.84 1.02
N TYR A 172 15.47 -2.12 1.20
CA TYR A 172 16.41 -1.16 1.77
C TYR A 172 17.80 -1.34 1.18
N SER A 173 18.62 -0.28 1.26
CA SER A 173 20.06 -0.34 1.08
C SER A 173 20.75 0.11 2.35
N VAL A 174 21.73 -0.68 2.79
CA VAL A 174 22.49 -0.43 3.99
C VAL A 174 23.98 -0.47 3.68
N ARG A 175 24.74 0.44 4.28
CA ARG A 175 26.19 0.44 4.25
C ARG A 175 26.72 -0.22 5.50
N ARG A 176 27.61 -1.18 5.30
CA ARG A 176 28.34 -1.95 6.32
C ARG A 176 29.84 -1.78 6.08
N ALA A 177 30.67 -2.26 7.00
CA ALA A 177 32.13 -2.20 6.86
C ALA A 177 32.65 -2.96 5.63
N ASP A 178 31.94 -4.01 5.21
CA ASP A 178 32.27 -4.90 4.09
C ASP A 178 31.59 -4.52 2.76
N GLY A 179 30.77 -3.46 2.74
CA GLY A 179 30.18 -2.93 1.50
C GLY A 179 28.76 -2.40 1.65
N VAL A 180 28.15 -2.04 0.51
CA VAL A 180 26.76 -1.57 0.45
C VAL A 180 25.88 -2.70 -0.05
N TYR A 181 24.96 -3.15 0.82
CA TYR A 181 24.02 -4.23 0.52
C TYR A 181 22.64 -3.64 0.27
N SER A 182 21.90 -4.24 -0.64
CA SER A 182 20.48 -3.98 -0.84
C SER A 182 19.69 -5.27 -0.65
N ALA A 183 18.51 -5.19 -0.05
CA ALA A 183 17.63 -6.33 0.12
C ALA A 183 16.18 -5.99 -0.18
N THR A 184 15.44 -6.96 -0.71
CA THR A 184 13.99 -6.93 -0.89
C THR A 184 13.43 -8.20 -0.23
N PRO A 185 13.14 -8.15 1.10
CA PRO A 185 12.85 -9.36 1.88
C PRO A 185 11.72 -10.23 1.30
N THR A 186 10.65 -9.60 0.79
CA THR A 186 9.48 -10.31 0.24
C THR A 186 9.82 -11.24 -0.93
N THR A 187 10.81 -10.88 -1.75
CA THR A 187 11.25 -11.66 -2.91
C THR A 187 12.51 -12.49 -2.65
N GLY A 188 13.13 -12.34 -1.49
CA GLY A 188 14.43 -12.95 -1.17
C GLY A 188 15.60 -12.35 -1.96
N ARG A 189 15.41 -11.22 -2.66
CA ARG A 189 16.48 -10.59 -3.44
C ARG A 189 17.47 -9.91 -2.51
N ILE A 190 18.75 -10.25 -2.65
CA ILE A 190 19.87 -9.63 -1.96
C ILE A 190 20.90 -9.23 -3.01
N SER A 191 21.48 -8.04 -2.87
CA SER A 191 22.48 -7.51 -3.78
C SER A 191 23.61 -6.85 -2.98
N LEU A 192 24.83 -6.94 -3.50
CA LEU A 192 26.01 -6.22 -3.04
C LEU A 192 26.47 -5.27 -4.16
N ARG A 193 26.66 -3.98 -3.83
CA ARG A 193 27.21 -2.99 -4.75
C ARG A 193 28.71 -3.26 -4.93
N ALA A 194 29.05 -4.01 -5.96
CA ALA A 194 30.40 -4.38 -6.34
C ALA A 194 30.48 -4.56 -7.86
N ASP A 195 31.70 -4.64 -8.40
CA ASP A 195 31.95 -4.98 -9.80
C ASP A 195 31.36 -6.36 -10.15
N ARG A 196 31.11 -6.57 -11.45
CA ARG A 196 30.67 -7.88 -11.95
C ARG A 196 31.75 -8.92 -11.68
N ALA A 197 31.33 -10.16 -11.44
CA ALA A 197 32.21 -11.25 -11.08
C ALA A 197 31.89 -12.51 -11.89
N GLY A 198 32.90 -13.36 -12.06
CA GLY A 198 32.73 -14.69 -12.65
C GLY A 198 31.86 -15.61 -11.80
N VAL A 199 31.44 -16.75 -12.37
CA VAL A 199 30.55 -17.71 -11.69
C VAL A 199 31.10 -18.21 -10.36
N GLU A 200 32.40 -18.47 -10.25
CA GLU A 200 33.01 -18.98 -9.02
C GLU A 200 32.91 -17.97 -7.86
N ALA A 201 33.22 -16.71 -8.14
CA ALA A 201 33.11 -15.63 -7.17
C ALA A 201 31.63 -15.35 -6.79
N ALA A 202 30.70 -15.52 -7.72
CA ALA A 202 29.26 -15.42 -7.42
C ALA A 202 28.77 -16.58 -6.53
N VAL A 203 29.28 -17.79 -6.74
CA VAL A 203 28.98 -18.97 -5.89
C VAL A 203 29.59 -18.80 -4.49
N ALA A 204 30.82 -18.31 -4.39
CA ALA A 204 31.44 -17.99 -3.10
C ALA A 204 30.62 -16.95 -2.33
N TRP A 205 30.24 -15.84 -2.98
CA TRP A 205 29.38 -14.83 -2.38
C TRP A 205 27.99 -15.37 -1.97
N ALA A 206 27.36 -16.21 -2.80
CA ALA A 206 26.10 -16.85 -2.44
C ALA A 206 26.23 -17.78 -1.23
N THR A 207 27.39 -18.42 -1.07
CA THR A 207 27.72 -19.26 0.09
C THR A 207 27.82 -18.41 1.36
N GLU A 208 28.56 -17.30 1.30
CA GLU A 208 28.65 -16.34 2.41
C GLU A 208 27.26 -15.84 2.83
N ILE A 209 26.43 -15.39 1.88
CA ILE A 209 25.07 -14.93 2.21
C ILE A 209 24.22 -16.05 2.83
N SER A 210 24.36 -17.28 2.35
CA SER A 210 23.63 -18.43 2.91
C SER A 210 24.00 -18.66 4.37
N GLU A 211 25.27 -18.54 4.74
CA GLU A 211 25.73 -18.64 6.13
C GLU A 211 25.15 -17.52 7.00
N LEU A 212 25.07 -16.30 6.48
CA LEU A 212 24.45 -15.18 7.20
C LEU A 212 22.95 -15.39 7.43
N LEU A 213 22.26 -16.07 6.52
CA LEU A 213 20.83 -16.40 6.64
C LEU A 213 20.57 -17.56 7.62
N GLU A 214 21.59 -18.36 7.92
CA GLU A 214 21.55 -19.43 8.93
C GLU A 214 21.82 -18.92 10.34
N ALA A 215 22.55 -17.81 10.48
CA ALA A 215 22.91 -17.24 11.78
C ALA A 215 21.67 -16.95 12.66
N GLU A 216 21.56 -17.68 13.77
CA GLU A 216 20.47 -17.52 14.74
C GLU A 216 20.67 -16.30 15.65
N VAL A 217 21.92 -15.86 15.83
CA VAL A 217 22.31 -14.78 16.73
C VAL A 217 22.65 -13.53 15.94
N GLY A 218 21.95 -12.43 16.21
CA GLY A 218 22.26 -11.13 15.61
C GLY A 218 21.23 -10.06 15.97
N ALA A 219 21.70 -8.92 16.47
CA ALA A 219 20.86 -7.76 16.69
C ALA A 219 20.59 -7.04 15.36
N VAL A 220 19.31 -6.85 15.04
CA VAL A 220 18.86 -5.99 13.94
C VAL A 220 19.00 -4.52 14.35
N ALA A 221 19.38 -3.65 13.41
CA ALA A 221 19.47 -2.20 13.61
C ALA A 221 18.24 -1.62 14.32
N GLY A 222 18.48 -0.68 15.24
CA GLY A 222 17.42 0.03 15.96
C GLY A 222 16.50 0.80 15.02
N PHE A 223 17.06 1.45 13.99
CA PHE A 223 16.32 2.26 13.04
C PHE A 223 15.13 1.53 12.38
N ILE A 224 15.33 0.29 11.92
CA ILE A 224 14.28 -0.49 11.24
C ILE A 224 13.20 -1.00 12.22
N ARG A 225 13.39 -0.86 13.54
CA ARG A 225 12.35 -1.19 14.55
C ARG A 225 11.27 -0.12 14.67
N ASN A 226 11.50 1.08 14.13
CA ASN A 226 10.49 2.13 14.08
C ASN A 226 9.36 1.85 13.07
N PHE A 227 9.49 0.79 12.27
CA PHE A 227 8.55 0.39 11.21
C PHE A 227 7.86 -0.93 11.56
N ALA A 228 6.78 -1.26 10.85
CA ALA A 228 6.10 -2.53 11.04
C ALA A 228 7.04 -3.72 10.78
N ARG A 229 7.00 -4.71 11.68
CA ARG A 229 7.94 -5.83 11.71
C ARG A 229 7.32 -7.08 11.10
N PRO A 230 8.06 -7.82 10.25
CA PRO A 230 7.59 -9.11 9.78
C PRO A 230 7.54 -10.10 10.95
N ILE A 231 6.48 -10.90 10.98
CA ILE A 231 6.35 -12.04 11.89
C ILE A 231 5.92 -13.29 11.10
N GLU A 232 6.25 -14.46 11.61
CA GLU A 232 5.82 -15.72 11.00
C GLU A 232 4.31 -15.91 11.10
N LEU A 233 3.68 -16.47 10.07
CA LEU A 233 2.24 -16.77 10.09
C LEU A 233 1.86 -17.78 11.17
N THR A 234 2.77 -18.68 11.53
CA THR A 234 2.59 -19.63 12.64
C THR A 234 2.52 -18.95 14.01
N ALA A 235 2.98 -17.70 14.12
CA ALA A 235 2.87 -16.89 15.33
C ALA A 235 1.53 -16.13 15.42
N LEU A 236 0.64 -16.28 14.44
CA LEU A 236 -0.70 -15.68 14.48
C LEU A 236 -1.50 -16.27 15.65
N PRO A 237 -1.98 -15.46 16.62
CA PRO A 237 -2.69 -15.98 17.78
C PRO A 237 -4.00 -16.67 17.38
N ALA A 238 -4.35 -17.76 18.08
CA ALA A 238 -5.48 -18.63 17.73
C ALA A 238 -6.86 -17.96 17.81
N GLN A 239 -6.97 -16.80 18.47
CA GLN A 239 -8.17 -15.97 18.59
C GLN A 239 -8.28 -14.89 17.50
N VAL A 240 -7.16 -14.56 16.82
CA VAL A 240 -7.14 -13.53 15.78
C VAL A 240 -7.81 -14.06 14.52
N ARG A 241 -8.67 -13.24 13.91
CA ARG A 241 -9.42 -13.60 12.70
C ARG A 241 -9.11 -12.60 11.59
N PRO A 242 -8.98 -13.05 10.34
CA PRO A 242 -9.00 -12.14 9.20
C PRO A 242 -10.37 -11.47 9.11
N THR A 243 -10.40 -10.17 8.79
CA THR A 243 -11.61 -9.35 8.78
C THR A 243 -11.94 -8.78 7.42
N PHE A 244 -10.95 -8.34 6.65
CA PHE A 244 -11.13 -7.82 5.29
C PHE A 244 -9.99 -8.25 4.37
N VAL A 245 -10.28 -8.33 3.07
CA VAL A 245 -9.30 -8.41 2.00
C VAL A 245 -9.49 -7.24 1.04
N GLY A 246 -8.40 -6.55 0.70
CA GLY A 246 -8.36 -5.56 -0.38
C GLY A 246 -7.44 -6.03 -1.49
N ILE A 247 -7.84 -5.88 -2.75
CA ILE A 247 -7.01 -6.23 -3.91
C ILE A 247 -6.06 -5.08 -4.22
N ASP A 248 -4.79 -5.39 -4.53
CA ASP A 248 -3.80 -4.38 -4.94
C ASP A 248 -3.97 -4.03 -6.42
N THR A 249 -5.03 -3.27 -6.72
CA THR A 249 -5.38 -2.84 -8.08
C THR A 249 -4.30 -1.95 -8.70
N MET A 250 -3.58 -1.17 -7.89
CA MET A 250 -2.47 -0.34 -8.36
C MET A 250 -1.24 -1.18 -8.71
N GLY A 251 -0.88 -2.17 -7.88
CA GLY A 251 0.19 -3.12 -8.23
C GLY A 251 -0.13 -3.92 -9.50
N LEU A 252 -1.41 -4.26 -9.70
CA LEU A 252 -1.87 -4.87 -10.94
C LEU A 252 -1.80 -3.90 -12.13
N ALA A 253 -2.21 -2.64 -11.96
CA ALA A 253 -2.11 -1.60 -12.99
C ALA A 253 -0.65 -1.34 -13.42
N ASP A 254 0.27 -1.24 -12.46
CA ASP A 254 1.70 -1.09 -12.71
C ASP A 254 2.22 -2.25 -13.59
N ALA A 255 1.81 -3.49 -13.30
CA ALA A 255 2.19 -4.67 -14.08
C ALA A 255 1.59 -4.71 -15.49
N LEU A 256 0.40 -4.12 -15.69
CA LEU A 256 -0.32 -4.11 -16.96
C LEU A 256 0.12 -2.99 -17.92
N PHE A 257 0.47 -1.82 -17.38
CA PHE A 257 0.61 -0.59 -18.17
C PHE A 257 2.00 0.06 -18.10
N THR A 258 2.84 -0.29 -17.13
CA THR A 258 4.13 0.40 -16.92
C THR A 258 5.35 -0.44 -17.30
N VAL A 259 5.20 -1.76 -17.43
CA VAL A 259 6.30 -2.66 -17.77
C VAL A 259 6.23 -3.00 -19.26
N ASP A 260 7.27 -2.60 -20.02
CA ASP A 260 7.33 -2.81 -21.48
C ASP A 260 7.19 -4.30 -21.85
N ASP A 261 7.99 -5.17 -21.23
CA ASP A 261 7.88 -6.64 -21.34
C ASP A 261 6.94 -7.22 -20.27
N GLY A 262 5.84 -6.52 -19.98
CA GLY A 262 4.91 -6.82 -18.89
C GLY A 262 3.87 -7.89 -19.20
N ILE A 263 2.69 -7.72 -18.62
CA ILE A 263 1.53 -8.60 -18.85
C ILE A 263 0.42 -7.88 -19.60
N ARG A 264 -0.50 -8.65 -20.19
CA ARG A 264 -1.76 -8.15 -20.75
C ARG A 264 -2.94 -9.00 -20.28
N LEU A 265 -4.11 -8.39 -20.20
CA LEU A 265 -5.37 -9.09 -19.94
C LEU A 265 -5.93 -9.61 -21.26
N ILE A 266 -6.42 -10.84 -21.25
CA ILE A 266 -7.02 -11.51 -22.40
C ILE A 266 -8.36 -12.16 -22.02
N ARG A 267 -9.20 -12.38 -23.04
CA ARG A 267 -10.41 -13.19 -22.94
C ARG A 267 -10.63 -14.00 -24.22
N GLU A 268 -11.42 -15.06 -24.11
CA GLU A 268 -11.94 -15.80 -25.27
C GLU A 268 -13.07 -14.98 -25.91
N GLY A 269 -12.91 -14.62 -27.18
CA GLY A 269 -13.94 -13.98 -28.00
C GLY A 269 -14.44 -14.91 -29.12
N ASP A 270 -15.40 -14.43 -29.92
CA ASP A 270 -16.02 -15.22 -30.99
C ASP A 270 -15.01 -15.67 -32.08
N ASN A 271 -13.91 -14.91 -32.24
CA ASN A 271 -12.87 -15.17 -33.24
C ASN A 271 -11.54 -15.65 -32.61
N GLY A 272 -11.58 -16.15 -31.37
CA GLY A 272 -10.40 -16.59 -30.61
C GLY A 272 -9.99 -15.62 -29.51
N VAL A 273 -8.74 -15.74 -29.03
CA VAL A 273 -8.23 -14.94 -27.91
C VAL A 273 -8.07 -13.47 -28.33
N GLU A 274 -8.63 -12.57 -27.54
CA GLU A 274 -8.49 -11.12 -27.72
C GLU A 274 -7.92 -10.43 -26.47
N ALA A 275 -7.13 -9.38 -26.69
CA ALA A 275 -6.59 -8.54 -25.63
C ALA A 275 -7.63 -7.52 -25.17
N LEU A 276 -7.76 -7.33 -23.86
CA LEU A 276 -8.70 -6.35 -23.31
C LEU A 276 -8.21 -4.91 -23.61
N PRO A 277 -9.08 -4.04 -24.15
CA PRO A 277 -8.78 -2.62 -24.29
C PRO A 277 -8.52 -1.95 -22.95
N GLN A 278 -7.75 -0.85 -22.96
CA GLN A 278 -7.40 -0.10 -21.74
C GLN A 278 -8.64 0.33 -20.95
N ALA A 279 -9.68 0.85 -21.61
CA ALA A 279 -10.90 1.31 -20.94
C ALA A 279 -11.62 0.18 -20.18
N GLU A 280 -11.62 -1.04 -20.74
CA GLU A 280 -12.20 -2.23 -20.09
C GLU A 280 -11.32 -2.72 -18.94
N ALA A 281 -10.00 -2.73 -19.13
CA ALA A 281 -9.06 -3.06 -18.06
C ALA A 281 -9.16 -2.09 -16.87
N GLU A 282 -9.31 -0.79 -17.12
CA GLU A 282 -9.55 0.21 -16.08
C GLU A 282 -10.91 0.03 -15.38
N ALA A 283 -11.96 -0.35 -16.12
CA ALA A 283 -13.26 -0.67 -15.52
C ALA A 283 -13.19 -1.90 -14.62
N LEU A 284 -12.44 -2.91 -15.03
CA LEU A 284 -12.16 -4.10 -14.22
C LEU A 284 -11.38 -3.73 -12.95
N LEU A 285 -10.34 -2.90 -13.05
CA LEU A 285 -9.57 -2.44 -11.89
C LEU A 285 -10.47 -1.71 -10.88
N ARG A 286 -11.38 -0.83 -11.34
CA ARG A 286 -12.37 -0.18 -10.47
C ARG A 286 -13.30 -1.18 -9.78
N ALA A 287 -13.68 -2.27 -10.45
CA ALA A 287 -14.52 -3.32 -9.85
C ALA A 287 -13.81 -4.13 -8.76
N LEU A 288 -12.46 -4.20 -8.79
CA LEU A 288 -11.64 -4.87 -7.78
C LEU A 288 -11.22 -3.96 -6.61
N GLU A 289 -11.42 -2.66 -6.73
CA GLU A 289 -11.01 -1.65 -5.74
C GLU A 289 -11.71 -1.76 -4.37
N PRO A 290 -12.99 -2.16 -4.26
CA PRO A 290 -13.65 -2.30 -2.97
C PRO A 290 -12.95 -3.31 -2.04
N ALA A 291 -12.95 -3.02 -0.74
CA ALA A 291 -12.54 -3.99 0.27
C ALA A 291 -13.69 -4.99 0.55
N PHE A 292 -13.35 -6.28 0.63
CA PHE A 292 -14.33 -7.36 0.81
C PHE A 292 -14.29 -7.90 2.24
N LEU A 293 -15.47 -8.10 2.85
CA LEU A 293 -15.62 -8.62 4.20
C LEU A 293 -15.21 -10.10 4.25
N ILE A 294 -14.54 -10.49 5.33
CA ILE A 294 -14.23 -11.89 5.62
C ILE A 294 -15.08 -12.36 6.80
N VAL A 295 -15.85 -13.41 6.58
CA VAL A 295 -16.68 -14.05 7.60
C VAL A 295 -16.09 -15.41 7.93
N THR A 296 -15.82 -15.66 9.22
CA THR A 296 -15.31 -16.96 9.65
C THR A 296 -16.46 -17.84 10.13
N ARG A 297 -16.69 -18.99 9.46
CA ARG A 297 -17.70 -19.99 9.83
C ARG A 297 -17.06 -21.36 9.97
N ARG A 298 -17.15 -21.98 11.15
CA ARG A 298 -16.62 -23.33 11.43
C ARG A 298 -15.15 -23.53 10.98
N GLY A 299 -14.33 -22.49 11.11
CA GLY A 299 -12.91 -22.51 10.71
C GLY A 299 -12.65 -22.21 9.23
N LEU A 300 -13.69 -22.04 8.40
CA LEU A 300 -13.58 -21.56 7.03
C LEU A 300 -13.66 -20.04 7.00
N HIS A 301 -12.79 -19.38 6.25
CA HIS A 301 -12.78 -17.93 6.07
C HIS A 301 -13.36 -17.60 4.69
N GLU A 302 -14.60 -17.17 4.65
CA GLU A 302 -15.33 -16.87 3.42
C GLU A 302 -15.22 -15.38 3.13
N VAL A 303 -14.80 -15.04 1.91
CA VAL A 303 -14.80 -13.65 1.44
C VAL A 303 -16.16 -13.35 0.83
N ARG A 304 -16.80 -12.27 1.27
CA ARG A 304 -18.14 -11.87 0.85
C ARG A 304 -18.10 -10.65 -0.07
N ALA A 305 -18.99 -10.63 -1.07
CA ALA A 305 -19.22 -9.47 -1.92
C ALA A 305 -19.74 -8.26 -1.12
N GLY A 306 -19.90 -7.12 -1.78
CA GLY A 306 -20.43 -5.89 -1.17
C GLY A 306 -21.84 -6.03 -0.58
N ASP A 307 -22.62 -7.03 -1.00
CA ASP A 307 -23.92 -7.38 -0.42
C ASP A 307 -23.83 -8.06 0.97
N GLY A 308 -22.62 -8.43 1.40
CA GLY A 308 -22.35 -9.14 2.65
C GLY A 308 -22.79 -10.60 2.70
N THR A 309 -23.38 -11.14 1.63
CA THR A 309 -23.99 -12.47 1.60
C THR A 309 -23.44 -13.38 0.51
N THR A 310 -23.10 -12.88 -0.67
CA THR A 310 -22.55 -13.71 -1.76
C THR A 310 -21.10 -14.05 -1.45
N GLN A 311 -20.76 -15.34 -1.42
CA GLN A 311 -19.36 -15.76 -1.27
C GLN A 311 -18.65 -15.63 -2.61
N ILE A 312 -17.52 -14.92 -2.62
CA ILE A 312 -16.73 -14.65 -3.82
C ILE A 312 -15.33 -15.27 -3.75
N ALA A 313 -14.86 -15.69 -2.57
CA ALA A 313 -13.60 -16.41 -2.43
C ALA A 313 -13.54 -17.17 -1.11
N THR A 314 -12.52 -18.02 -0.96
CA THR A 314 -12.15 -18.65 0.31
C THR A 314 -10.72 -18.29 0.67
N LEU A 315 -10.52 -17.81 1.90
CA LEU A 315 -9.19 -17.54 2.42
C LEU A 315 -8.65 -18.75 3.18
N ARG A 316 -7.46 -19.22 2.80
CA ARG A 316 -6.77 -20.33 3.47
C ARG A 316 -5.46 -19.86 4.08
N ILE A 317 -5.40 -19.83 5.40
CA ILE A 317 -4.18 -19.49 6.15
C ILE A 317 -3.31 -20.74 6.28
N GLY A 318 -2.13 -20.72 5.66
CA GLY A 318 -1.10 -21.75 5.79
C GLY A 318 0.05 -21.31 6.70
N ALA A 319 1.03 -22.20 6.90
CA ALA A 319 2.19 -21.91 7.75
C ALA A 319 3.12 -20.82 7.18
N THR A 320 3.21 -20.69 5.85
CA THR A 320 4.17 -19.79 5.19
C THR A 320 3.53 -18.76 4.25
N ARG A 321 2.23 -18.93 3.92
CA ARG A 321 1.47 -17.96 3.13
C ARG A 321 -0.02 -18.07 3.42
N ILE A 322 -0.75 -17.01 3.14
CA ILE A 322 -2.21 -17.03 3.03
C ILE A 322 -2.57 -17.11 1.53
N ALA A 323 -3.51 -17.99 1.19
CA ALA A 323 -4.03 -18.13 -0.18
C ALA A 323 -5.45 -17.56 -0.29
N LEU A 324 -5.71 -16.80 -1.35
CA LEU A 324 -7.03 -16.35 -1.77
C LEU A 324 -7.53 -17.28 -2.87
N GLN A 325 -8.31 -18.29 -2.47
CA GLN A 325 -8.74 -19.36 -3.36
C GLN A 325 -10.07 -19.05 -4.02
N ALA A 326 -10.18 -19.39 -5.31
CA ALA A 326 -11.41 -19.31 -6.09
C ALA A 326 -12.05 -17.92 -6.01
N LEU A 327 -11.26 -16.86 -6.25
CA LEU A 327 -11.80 -15.51 -6.41
C LEU A 327 -12.68 -15.48 -7.66
N ASP A 328 -13.97 -15.34 -7.44
CA ASP A 328 -15.02 -15.35 -8.45
C ASP A 328 -15.83 -14.04 -8.34
N LEU A 329 -15.52 -13.12 -9.24
CA LEU A 329 -16.23 -11.86 -9.41
C LEU A 329 -16.67 -11.79 -10.86
N LEU A 330 -17.92 -11.36 -11.10
CA LEU A 330 -18.46 -11.24 -12.45
C LEU A 330 -17.56 -10.39 -13.36
N ALA A 331 -16.95 -9.33 -12.82
CA ALA A 331 -16.06 -8.43 -13.54
C ALA A 331 -14.75 -9.06 -14.03
N ILE A 332 -14.33 -10.20 -13.46
CA ILE A 332 -13.09 -10.91 -13.84
C ILE A 332 -13.36 -12.31 -14.42
N ALA A 333 -14.63 -12.70 -14.55
CA ALA A 333 -15.00 -13.99 -15.10
C ALA A 333 -14.51 -14.11 -16.55
N GLY A 334 -13.83 -15.23 -16.86
CA GLY A 334 -13.27 -15.47 -18.19
C GLY A 334 -12.01 -14.64 -18.53
N ILE A 335 -11.50 -13.82 -17.61
CA ILE A 335 -10.30 -13.01 -17.84
C ILE A 335 -9.05 -13.76 -17.42
N SER A 336 -8.07 -13.80 -18.32
CA SER A 336 -6.74 -14.37 -18.08
C SER A 336 -5.63 -13.34 -18.28
N ILE A 337 -4.45 -13.66 -17.76
CA ILE A 337 -3.22 -12.91 -17.91
C ILE A 337 -2.23 -13.76 -18.69
N GLU A 338 -1.58 -13.12 -19.66
CA GLU A 338 -0.42 -13.65 -20.37
C GLU A 338 0.69 -12.60 -20.47
N ARG A 339 1.91 -13.06 -20.72
CA ARG A 339 3.07 -12.19 -20.91
C ARG A 339 3.08 -11.57 -22.31
N ARG A 340 3.45 -10.29 -22.37
CA ARG A 340 3.50 -9.53 -23.63
C ARG A 340 4.57 -10.02 -24.60
N GLU A 341 5.60 -10.70 -24.08
CA GLU A 341 6.72 -11.23 -24.87
C GLU A 341 6.34 -12.35 -25.84
N PHE A 342 5.14 -12.95 -25.68
CA PHE A 342 4.58 -13.94 -26.61
C PHE A 342 3.52 -13.31 -27.51
N PRO A 343 3.29 -13.87 -28.70
CA PRO A 343 2.12 -13.56 -29.51
C PRO A 343 0.81 -13.78 -28.74
N LEU A 344 -0.24 -13.07 -29.14
CA LEU A 344 -1.55 -13.12 -28.49
C LEU A 344 -2.10 -14.55 -28.45
N GLY A 345 -2.37 -15.06 -27.23
CA GLY A 345 -2.91 -16.40 -27.02
C GLY A 345 -1.88 -17.54 -27.08
N GLU A 346 -0.59 -17.26 -27.23
CA GLU A 346 0.46 -18.28 -27.33
C GLU A 346 1.26 -18.51 -26.03
N ASP A 347 1.00 -17.76 -24.95
CA ASP A 347 1.67 -18.00 -23.66
C ASP A 347 1.13 -19.27 -22.99
N ILE A 348 1.90 -20.35 -23.04
CA ILE A 348 1.56 -21.63 -22.41
C ILE A 348 1.43 -21.56 -20.88
N ASP A 349 1.96 -20.51 -20.25
CA ASP A 349 1.88 -20.25 -18.81
C ASP A 349 0.81 -19.21 -18.46
N ALA A 350 -0.06 -18.85 -19.41
CA ALA A 350 -1.22 -18.00 -19.16
C ALA A 350 -2.08 -18.56 -18.02
N VAL A 351 -2.58 -17.67 -17.16
CA VAL A 351 -3.37 -18.04 -15.98
C VAL A 351 -4.57 -17.11 -15.84
N SER A 352 -5.65 -17.58 -15.22
CA SER A 352 -6.75 -16.70 -14.88
C SER A 352 -6.28 -15.53 -14.01
N LEU A 353 -6.93 -14.37 -14.16
CA LEU A 353 -6.61 -13.18 -13.37
C LEU A 353 -6.69 -13.47 -11.86
N ALA A 354 -7.71 -14.22 -11.43
CA ALA A 354 -7.85 -14.67 -10.04
C ALA A 354 -6.61 -15.43 -9.53
N ARG A 355 -6.09 -16.35 -10.34
CA ARG A 355 -4.90 -17.14 -10.00
C ARG A 355 -3.63 -16.28 -9.99
N PHE A 356 -3.53 -15.31 -10.89
CA PHE A 356 -2.42 -14.36 -10.91
C PHE A 356 -2.40 -13.50 -9.63
N ILE A 357 -3.55 -12.93 -9.23
CA ILE A 357 -3.69 -12.14 -7.99
C ILE A 357 -3.24 -12.95 -6.76
N ASP A 358 -3.67 -14.21 -6.64
CA ASP A 358 -3.25 -15.10 -5.55
C ASP A 358 -1.75 -15.46 -5.60
N ARG A 359 -1.23 -15.75 -6.80
CA ARG A 359 0.16 -16.18 -7.00
C ARG A 359 1.14 -15.06 -6.68
N GLU A 360 0.86 -13.85 -7.13
CA GLU A 360 1.71 -12.67 -6.95
C GLU A 360 1.46 -11.94 -5.62
N ASN A 361 0.54 -12.43 -4.78
CA ASN A 361 0.12 -11.81 -3.51
C ASN A 361 -0.37 -10.36 -3.69
N LEU A 362 -1.12 -10.08 -4.75
CA LEU A 362 -1.70 -8.76 -5.04
C LEU A 362 -2.96 -8.50 -4.21
N PHE A 363 -2.86 -8.72 -2.90
CA PHE A 363 -3.93 -8.48 -1.94
C PHE A 363 -3.36 -8.20 -0.54
N THR A 364 -4.12 -7.45 0.25
CA THR A 364 -3.85 -7.16 1.66
C THR A 364 -4.95 -7.74 2.52
N ILE A 365 -4.60 -8.34 3.66
CA ILE A 365 -5.58 -8.83 4.65
C ILE A 365 -5.40 -8.06 5.95
N LEU A 366 -6.52 -7.56 6.45
CA LEU A 366 -6.62 -6.98 7.79
C LEU A 366 -7.13 -8.02 8.78
N PHE A 367 -6.73 -7.88 10.03
CA PHE A 367 -7.10 -8.81 11.10
C PHE A 367 -7.89 -8.11 12.20
N SER A 368 -8.50 -8.90 13.07
CA SER A 368 -9.16 -8.42 14.28
C SER A 368 -8.19 -7.81 15.30
N ASP A 369 -6.93 -8.26 15.26
CA ASP A 369 -5.84 -7.56 15.93
C ASP A 369 -5.40 -6.40 15.03
N LEU A 370 -5.65 -5.17 15.50
CA LEU A 370 -5.40 -3.94 14.76
C LEU A 370 -3.91 -3.70 14.46
N ALA A 371 -3.02 -4.37 15.20
CA ALA A 371 -1.59 -4.29 14.94
C ALA A 371 -1.15 -5.16 13.76
N LEU A 372 -2.00 -6.06 13.25
CA LEU A 372 -1.63 -7.05 12.25
C LEU A 372 -2.21 -6.74 10.87
N ALA A 373 -1.36 -6.87 9.83
CA ALA A 373 -1.79 -6.92 8.44
C ALA A 373 -0.92 -7.90 7.64
N TYR A 374 -1.51 -8.58 6.66
CA TYR A 374 -0.77 -9.43 5.71
C TYR A 374 -0.68 -8.73 4.37
N ILE A 375 0.54 -8.47 3.91
CA ILE A 375 0.85 -7.64 2.74
C ILE A 375 2.04 -8.26 2.02
N ASP A 376 2.04 -8.26 0.69
CA ASP A 376 3.14 -8.76 -0.16
C ASP A 376 3.63 -10.17 0.25
N GLY A 377 2.70 -11.03 0.66
CA GLY A 377 2.99 -12.40 1.03
C GLY A 377 3.64 -12.59 2.42
N ALA A 378 3.58 -11.61 3.32
CA ALA A 378 4.10 -11.71 4.69
C ALA A 378 3.14 -11.07 5.70
N LEU A 379 3.14 -11.60 6.93
CA LEU A 379 2.43 -11.00 8.07
C LEU A 379 3.33 -9.96 8.73
N PHE A 380 2.77 -8.78 8.98
CA PHE A 380 3.46 -7.68 9.64
C PHE A 380 2.70 -7.27 10.90
N ARG A 381 3.47 -6.85 11.91
CA ARG A 381 2.97 -6.28 13.15
C ARG A 381 3.48 -4.84 13.31
N ASP A 382 2.56 -3.91 13.53
CA ASP A 382 2.87 -2.58 14.03
C ASP A 382 3.11 -2.66 15.55
N GLU A 383 4.36 -2.50 15.98
CA GLU A 383 4.74 -2.53 17.40
C GLU A 383 4.21 -1.32 18.19
N ALA A 384 3.99 -0.17 17.56
CA ALA A 384 3.43 1.00 18.24
C ALA A 384 1.96 0.80 18.61
N LEU A 385 1.24 -0.03 17.83
CA LEU A 385 -0.16 -0.40 18.10
C LEU A 385 -0.33 -1.47 19.17
N ALA A 386 0.72 -2.21 19.51
CA ALA A 386 0.71 -3.13 20.65
C ALA A 386 0.42 -2.39 21.98
N SER A 387 0.69 -1.07 22.03
CA SER A 387 0.42 -0.17 23.16
C SER A 387 -1.04 0.32 23.28
N GLY A 388 -1.95 -0.13 22.40
CA GLY A 388 -3.40 0.05 22.57
C GLY A 388 -3.94 1.47 22.34
N GLY A 389 -4.40 1.77 21.11
CA GLY A 389 -5.45 2.77 20.81
C GLY A 389 -5.23 4.25 21.16
N THR A 390 -4.29 4.62 22.03
CA THR A 390 -4.12 5.98 22.58
C THR A 390 -3.84 7.00 21.51
N ALA A 391 -3.06 6.64 20.49
CA ALA A 391 -2.77 7.50 19.35
C ALA A 391 -4.04 7.93 18.61
N LEU A 392 -4.98 7.00 18.35
CA LEU A 392 -6.25 7.32 17.70
C LEU A 392 -7.06 8.30 18.56
N LEU A 393 -7.18 8.01 19.85
CA LEU A 393 -7.95 8.81 20.80
C LEU A 393 -7.40 10.24 20.97
N ALA A 394 -6.09 10.43 20.80
CA ALA A 394 -5.46 11.75 20.83
C ALA A 394 -5.93 12.67 19.68
N HIS A 395 -6.37 12.10 18.55
CA HIS A 395 -6.92 12.85 17.42
C HIS A 395 -8.42 13.12 17.52
N LEU A 396 -9.13 12.42 18.40
CA LEU A 396 -10.57 12.64 18.62
C LEU A 396 -10.75 13.82 19.58
N GLN A 397 -11.58 14.79 19.22
CA GLN A 397 -11.91 15.94 20.07
C GLN A 397 -13.41 15.93 20.33
N VAL A 398 -13.80 16.07 21.59
CA VAL A 398 -15.22 16.03 21.96
C VAL A 398 -15.82 17.42 21.82
N ASN A 399 -17.02 17.49 21.22
CA ASN A 399 -17.86 18.67 21.32
C ASN A 399 -19.31 18.28 21.66
N GLN A 400 -19.82 18.84 22.75
CA GLN A 400 -21.14 18.53 23.28
C GLN A 400 -22.29 18.91 22.33
N SER A 401 -22.13 19.95 21.50
CA SER A 401 -23.21 20.37 20.59
C SER A 401 -23.51 19.33 19.49
N LEU A 402 -22.58 18.40 19.23
CA LEU A 402 -22.76 17.33 18.25
C LEU A 402 -23.71 16.22 18.73
N GLU A 403 -23.95 16.09 20.04
CA GLU A 403 -24.88 15.10 20.57
C GLU A 403 -26.34 15.44 20.24
N GLN A 404 -26.68 16.73 20.22
CA GLN A 404 -28.02 17.23 19.91
C GLN A 404 -28.20 17.55 18.43
N SER A 405 -27.22 17.22 17.59
CA SER A 405 -27.29 17.54 16.17
C SER A 405 -28.27 16.62 15.45
N THR A 406 -29.27 17.20 14.79
CA THR A 406 -30.36 16.48 14.09
C THR A 406 -30.21 16.49 12.57
N SER A 407 -29.27 17.27 12.05
CA SER A 407 -29.06 17.44 10.61
C SER A 407 -27.64 17.95 10.31
N GLU A 408 -27.23 17.83 9.05
CA GLU A 408 -25.94 18.36 8.60
C GLU A 408 -25.97 19.89 8.53
N LYS A 409 -26.94 20.43 7.77
CA LYS A 409 -27.10 21.86 7.47
C LYS A 409 -28.45 22.44 7.94
N GLY A 410 -29.38 21.56 8.33
CA GLY A 410 -30.76 21.90 8.65
C GLY A 410 -31.58 22.31 7.43
N THR A 411 -32.63 23.08 7.66
CA THR A 411 -33.51 23.62 6.62
C THR A 411 -33.08 25.03 6.19
N PHE A 412 -33.34 25.39 4.94
CA PHE A 412 -33.07 26.71 4.40
C PHE A 412 -34.35 27.50 4.17
N ALA A 413 -34.36 28.77 4.59
CA ALA A 413 -35.46 29.70 4.35
C ALA A 413 -34.96 31.05 3.81
N PRO A 414 -35.73 31.75 2.95
CA PRO A 414 -35.42 33.12 2.56
C PRO A 414 -35.29 34.03 3.79
N GLY A 415 -34.30 34.93 3.79
CA GLY A 415 -34.04 35.83 4.91
C GLY A 415 -33.32 35.21 6.11
N GLN A 416 -33.05 33.89 6.09
CA GLN A 416 -32.28 33.23 7.14
C GLN A 416 -30.84 33.77 7.17
N ILE A 417 -30.40 34.29 8.31
CA ILE A 417 -29.07 34.92 8.47
C ILE A 417 -28.04 34.00 9.16
N VAL A 418 -28.49 32.89 9.73
CA VAL A 418 -27.66 31.90 10.42
C VAL A 418 -28.09 30.48 10.10
N PHE A 419 -27.15 29.53 10.11
CA PHE A 419 -27.46 28.10 9.98
C PHE A 419 -28.42 27.64 11.10
N THR A 420 -29.25 26.67 10.76
CA THR A 420 -30.30 26.16 11.66
C THR A 420 -29.71 25.59 12.95
N GLN A 421 -30.33 25.91 14.09
CA GLN A 421 -29.93 25.38 15.39
C GLN A 421 -30.02 23.85 15.40
N GLY A 422 -29.04 23.18 16.02
CA GLY A 422 -28.94 21.72 15.99
C GLY A 422 -28.43 21.14 14.66
N SER A 423 -27.93 21.97 13.73
CA SER A 423 -27.13 21.48 12.59
C SER A 423 -25.65 21.36 12.96
N VAL A 424 -24.93 20.44 12.30
CA VAL A 424 -23.47 20.33 12.44
C VAL A 424 -22.79 21.61 11.96
N PHE A 425 -23.26 22.22 10.86
CA PHE A 425 -22.77 23.51 10.37
C PHE A 425 -22.87 24.61 11.43
N ARG A 426 -24.00 24.68 12.15
CA ARG A 426 -24.15 25.64 13.25
C ARG A 426 -23.20 25.35 14.41
N SER A 427 -22.96 24.08 14.73
CA SER A 427 -21.95 23.68 15.73
C SER A 427 -20.54 24.13 15.33
N VAL A 428 -20.17 24.01 14.05
CA VAL A 428 -18.86 24.50 13.57
C VAL A 428 -18.68 25.99 13.87
N VAL A 429 -19.69 26.80 13.54
CA VAL A 429 -19.66 28.25 13.72
C VAL A 429 -19.63 28.67 15.19
N ASP A 430 -20.52 28.08 15.99
CA ASP A 430 -20.81 28.56 17.35
C ASP A 430 -19.88 27.99 18.42
N THR A 431 -19.41 26.75 18.28
CA THR A 431 -18.73 26.04 19.38
C THR A 431 -17.37 25.45 19.01
N ILE A 432 -17.12 25.10 17.73
CA ILE A 432 -15.90 24.39 17.32
C ILE A 432 -14.82 25.35 16.80
N ALA A 433 -15.17 26.23 15.86
CA ALA A 433 -14.21 27.13 15.21
C ALA A 433 -14.05 28.48 15.93
N THR A 434 -14.39 28.56 17.22
CA THR A 434 -14.47 29.82 17.97
C THR A 434 -13.12 30.54 18.13
N SER A 435 -12.00 29.81 18.01
CA SER A 435 -10.64 30.35 18.02
C SER A 435 -10.21 31.05 16.72
N GLU A 436 -11.01 30.95 15.67
CA GLU A 436 -10.68 31.49 14.35
C GLU A 436 -11.24 32.91 14.19
N ASP A 437 -10.36 33.90 14.03
CA ASP A 437 -10.76 35.31 13.85
C ASP A 437 -11.27 35.59 12.42
N VAL A 438 -10.99 34.69 11.48
CA VAL A 438 -11.68 34.60 10.18
C VAL A 438 -12.34 33.24 10.07
N LEU A 439 -13.60 33.21 9.64
CA LEU A 439 -14.31 31.97 9.32
C LEU A 439 -15.11 32.16 8.02
N LEU A 440 -14.85 31.29 7.06
CA LEU A 440 -15.41 31.33 5.71
C LEU A 440 -16.19 30.04 5.45
N CYS A 441 -17.35 30.15 4.80
CA CYS A 441 -18.15 29.03 4.31
C CYS A 441 -17.87 28.80 2.82
N ASP A 442 -17.20 27.69 2.50
CA ASP A 442 -16.78 27.36 1.13
C ASP A 442 -17.66 26.29 0.45
N ASP A 443 -18.76 25.88 1.10
CA ASP A 443 -19.66 24.76 0.77
C ASP A 443 -20.52 24.91 -0.53
N LEU A 444 -19.92 25.12 -1.71
CA LEU A 444 -20.62 25.25 -3.01
C LEU A 444 -19.82 24.72 -4.24
N GLY A 445 -19.66 23.41 -4.36
CA GLY A 445 -19.34 22.73 -5.63
C GLY A 445 -17.85 22.42 -5.89
N ASP A 446 -17.01 23.45 -6.11
CA ASP A 446 -15.54 23.29 -6.15
C ASP A 446 -14.91 23.67 -4.80
N GLU A 447 -15.51 23.19 -3.71
CA GLU A 447 -15.09 23.52 -2.35
C GLU A 447 -13.74 22.90 -1.98
N TRP A 448 -12.98 23.62 -1.18
CA TRP A 448 -11.79 23.14 -0.51
C TRP A 448 -12.15 22.47 0.83
N ALA A 449 -13.19 22.98 1.50
CA ALA A 449 -13.77 22.45 2.72
C ALA A 449 -15.18 23.03 2.90
N ASP A 450 -15.94 22.56 3.88
CA ASP A 450 -17.21 23.22 4.23
C ASP A 450 -16.93 24.59 4.87
N PHE A 451 -15.94 24.63 5.76
CA PHE A 451 -15.45 25.87 6.37
C PHE A 451 -13.94 26.00 6.35
N ILE A 452 -13.46 27.23 6.18
CA ILE A 452 -12.05 27.61 6.28
C ILE A 452 -11.90 28.64 7.41
N GLY A 453 -11.12 28.28 8.42
CA GLY A 453 -10.79 29.12 9.56
C GLY A 453 -9.36 29.63 9.50
N ILE A 454 -9.14 30.89 9.84
CA ILE A 454 -7.81 31.47 10.02
C ILE A 454 -7.73 32.04 11.44
N SER A 455 -6.63 31.71 12.11
CA SER A 455 -6.24 32.34 13.39
C SER A 455 -4.95 33.12 13.18
N THR A 456 -5.06 34.45 13.11
CA THR A 456 -3.94 35.38 12.94
C THR A 456 -3.42 35.94 14.27
N THR A 457 -4.22 35.83 15.32
CA THR A 457 -3.90 36.30 16.69
C THR A 457 -3.16 35.24 17.51
N SER A 458 -3.16 33.99 17.06
CA SER A 458 -2.38 32.91 17.67
C SER A 458 -0.91 32.93 17.22
N SER A 459 -0.05 32.32 18.04
CA SER A 459 1.35 32.06 17.71
C SER A 459 1.63 30.57 17.95
N PRO A 460 1.92 29.78 16.89
CA PRO A 460 1.94 30.18 15.47
C PRO A 460 0.55 30.54 14.92
N LYS A 461 0.51 31.24 13.78
CA LYS A 461 -0.75 31.44 13.04
C LYS A 461 -1.30 30.10 12.58
N MET A 462 -2.63 29.99 12.44
CA MET A 462 -3.26 28.73 12.07
C MET A 462 -4.18 28.86 10.86
N ILE A 463 -4.20 27.81 10.02
CA ILE A 463 -5.16 27.61 8.93
C ILE A 463 -5.88 26.29 9.21
N SER A 464 -7.21 26.33 9.27
CA SER A 464 -8.06 25.18 9.61
C SER A 464 -9.09 24.91 8.52
N PHE A 465 -9.15 23.69 8.01
CA PHE A 465 -10.27 23.23 7.17
C PHE A 465 -11.20 22.34 7.99
N TYR A 466 -12.50 22.54 7.84
CA TYR A 466 -13.53 21.75 8.53
C TYR A 466 -14.42 21.06 7.49
N HIS A 467 -14.54 19.74 7.61
CA HIS A 467 -15.42 18.89 6.81
C HIS A 467 -16.54 18.35 7.70
N ALA A 468 -17.74 18.92 7.59
CA ALA A 468 -18.88 18.69 8.45
C ALA A 468 -19.83 17.64 7.86
N LYS A 469 -20.09 16.57 8.62
CA LYS A 469 -21.00 15.50 8.21
C LYS A 469 -21.98 15.14 9.33
N HIS A 470 -23.25 15.01 8.99
CA HIS A 470 -24.23 14.38 9.88
C HIS A 470 -24.61 12.99 9.39
N GLY A 471 -24.91 12.11 10.35
CA GLY A 471 -25.41 10.77 10.10
C GLY A 471 -25.66 10.05 11.41
N ASN A 472 -26.31 8.89 11.32
CA ASN A 472 -26.61 8.07 12.49
C ASN A 472 -25.33 7.65 13.23
N PRO A 473 -25.39 7.46 14.56
CA PRO A 473 -24.28 6.91 15.33
C PRO A 473 -23.79 5.59 14.73
N SER A 474 -22.50 5.50 14.44
CA SER A 474 -21.92 4.40 13.69
C SER A 474 -20.44 4.19 14.02
N LEU A 475 -20.05 2.93 14.14
CA LEU A 475 -18.65 2.48 14.20
C LEU A 475 -18.21 1.83 12.88
N SER A 476 -18.88 2.15 11.77
CA SER A 476 -18.56 1.66 10.43
C SER A 476 -17.84 2.71 9.61
N ALA A 477 -16.78 2.29 8.89
CA ALA A 477 -16.01 3.15 7.98
C ALA A 477 -16.86 3.82 6.89
N SER A 478 -17.92 3.13 6.44
CA SER A 478 -18.83 3.62 5.39
C SER A 478 -19.44 4.99 5.69
N ALA A 479 -19.70 5.29 6.96
CA ALA A 479 -20.26 6.58 7.37
C ALA A 479 -19.25 7.75 7.24
N PHE A 480 -17.96 7.46 7.06
CA PHE A 480 -16.89 8.44 7.08
C PHE A 480 -16.12 8.57 5.77
N HIS A 481 -16.30 7.63 4.82
CA HIS A 481 -15.54 7.59 3.56
C HIS A 481 -15.59 8.92 2.80
N ASP A 482 -16.76 9.54 2.68
CA ASP A 482 -16.91 10.81 1.97
C ASP A 482 -16.12 11.93 2.66
N SER A 483 -16.31 12.11 3.96
CA SER A 483 -15.62 13.16 4.73
C SER A 483 -14.10 12.97 4.76
N VAL A 484 -13.63 11.72 4.89
CA VAL A 484 -12.21 11.39 4.81
C VAL A 484 -11.66 11.64 3.41
N GLY A 485 -12.39 11.24 2.37
CA GLY A 485 -12.01 11.47 0.98
C GLY A 485 -11.90 12.95 0.63
N GLN A 486 -12.88 13.76 1.03
CA GLN A 486 -12.84 15.21 0.87
C GLN A 486 -11.67 15.84 1.63
N ALA A 487 -11.43 15.41 2.87
CA ALA A 487 -10.33 15.92 3.68
C ALA A 487 -8.96 15.62 3.05
N ILE A 488 -8.72 14.38 2.61
CA ILE A 488 -7.46 13.96 1.97
C ILE A 488 -7.27 14.70 0.65
N LYS A 489 -8.30 14.75 -0.20
CA LYS A 489 -8.26 15.41 -1.53
C LYS A 489 -7.80 16.86 -1.43
N ASN A 490 -8.18 17.56 -0.36
CA ASN A 490 -7.92 18.99 -0.19
C ASN A 490 -6.68 19.32 0.65
N LEU A 491 -5.91 18.33 1.12
CA LEU A 491 -4.66 18.59 1.88
C LEU A 491 -3.67 19.47 1.10
N GLY A 492 -3.57 19.29 -0.22
CA GLY A 492 -2.72 20.13 -1.07
C GLY A 492 -3.14 21.60 -1.15
N ARG A 493 -4.39 21.92 -0.82
CA ARG A 493 -4.97 23.28 -0.85
C ARG A 493 -4.85 24.01 0.49
N MET A 494 -4.36 23.35 1.54
CA MET A 494 -4.19 23.93 2.89
C MET A 494 -3.27 25.15 2.94
N ARG A 495 -2.40 25.33 1.94
CA ARG A 495 -1.52 26.51 1.81
C ARG A 495 -2.20 27.71 1.15
N LEU A 496 -3.48 27.61 0.80
CA LEU A 496 -4.26 28.66 0.14
C LEU A 496 -3.54 29.17 -1.14
N PRO A 497 -3.51 28.36 -2.22
CA PRO A 497 -2.78 28.69 -3.44
C PRO A 497 -3.17 30.08 -3.98
N SER A 498 -2.16 30.92 -4.24
CA SER A 498 -2.35 32.34 -4.58
C SER A 498 -3.03 32.58 -5.93
N ASP A 499 -2.92 31.61 -6.83
CA ASP A 499 -3.56 31.61 -8.15
C ASP A 499 -5.07 31.34 -8.06
N MET A 500 -5.50 30.51 -7.10
CA MET A 500 -6.92 30.18 -6.91
C MET A 500 -7.64 31.10 -5.92
N LEU A 501 -6.91 31.72 -4.98
CA LEU A 501 -7.50 32.49 -3.89
C LEU A 501 -8.36 33.68 -4.34
N PRO A 502 -7.98 34.48 -5.37
CA PRO A 502 -8.82 35.59 -5.83
C PRO A 502 -10.20 35.13 -6.33
N GLY A 503 -10.24 34.01 -7.07
CA GLY A 503 -11.50 33.41 -7.53
C GLY A 503 -12.36 32.95 -6.35
N LYS A 504 -11.74 32.36 -5.32
CA LYS A 504 -12.43 31.95 -4.10
C LYS A 504 -13.00 33.12 -3.30
N LEU A 505 -12.22 34.18 -3.08
CA LEU A 505 -12.64 35.39 -2.37
C LEU A 505 -13.90 36.01 -2.99
N ALA A 506 -13.98 36.08 -4.32
CA ALA A 506 -15.16 36.58 -5.00
C ALA A 506 -16.41 35.76 -4.66
N THR A 507 -16.30 34.43 -4.58
CA THR A 507 -17.45 33.59 -4.22
C THR A 507 -17.84 33.72 -2.75
N TRP A 508 -16.90 34.01 -1.85
CA TRP A 508 -17.19 34.16 -0.42
C TRP A 508 -17.87 35.48 -0.07
N ASP A 509 -17.85 36.47 -0.96
CA ASP A 509 -18.60 37.73 -0.81
C ASP A 509 -20.12 37.55 -1.02
N ASP A 510 -20.52 36.42 -1.63
CA ASP A 510 -21.92 36.10 -1.84
C ASP A 510 -22.62 35.58 -0.58
N ARG A 511 -23.95 35.63 -0.62
CA ARG A 511 -24.81 34.93 0.35
C ARG A 511 -24.88 33.45 0.04
N TYR A 512 -25.00 32.65 1.10
CA TYR A 512 -25.13 31.21 0.97
C TYR A 512 -26.44 30.81 0.29
N ARG A 513 -26.36 29.88 -0.67
CA ARG A 513 -27.50 29.39 -1.45
C ARG A 513 -27.43 27.89 -1.58
N ASN A 514 -28.45 27.17 -1.16
CA ASN A 514 -28.51 25.71 -1.28
C ASN A 514 -29.95 25.24 -1.50
N GLY A 515 -30.14 24.11 -2.19
CA GLY A 515 -31.46 23.53 -2.46
C GLY A 515 -32.39 24.44 -3.27
N GLY A 516 -31.84 25.35 -4.08
CA GLY A 516 -32.61 26.37 -4.81
C GLY A 516 -33.10 27.55 -3.96
N VAL A 517 -32.78 27.58 -2.66
CA VAL A 517 -33.17 28.66 -1.73
C VAL A 517 -32.00 29.63 -1.54
N GLN A 518 -32.24 30.90 -1.85
CA GLN A 518 -31.34 32.00 -1.50
C GLN A 518 -31.56 32.37 -0.04
N THR A 519 -30.50 32.30 0.78
CA THR A 519 -30.53 32.74 2.18
C THR A 519 -29.84 34.10 2.34
N GLU A 520 -29.88 34.67 3.54
CA GLU A 520 -29.07 35.85 3.92
C GLU A 520 -27.87 35.46 4.79
N ILE A 521 -27.55 34.17 4.91
CA ILE A 521 -26.39 33.69 5.65
C ILE A 521 -25.13 34.19 4.92
N ALA A 522 -24.31 34.97 5.63
CA ALA A 522 -23.02 35.41 5.10
C ALA A 522 -22.08 34.21 4.93
N ARG A 523 -21.37 34.13 3.80
CA ARG A 523 -20.29 33.15 3.64
C ARG A 523 -19.00 33.59 4.32
N MET A 524 -18.72 34.90 4.37
CA MET A 524 -17.76 35.48 5.31
C MET A 524 -18.39 35.61 6.69
N ILE A 525 -18.39 34.52 7.46
CA ILE A 525 -19.06 34.44 8.76
C ILE A 525 -18.37 35.31 9.81
N ARG A 526 -17.03 35.35 9.78
CA ARG A 526 -16.18 36.19 10.62
C ARG A 526 -14.97 36.68 9.81
N GLY A 527 -14.40 37.81 10.21
CA GLY A 527 -13.13 38.31 9.65
C GLY A 527 -13.14 39.77 9.22
N GLY A 528 -14.33 40.34 9.03
CA GLY A 528 -14.52 41.72 8.60
C GLY A 528 -14.89 41.82 7.12
N THR A 529 -14.46 42.90 6.49
CA THR A 529 -14.60 43.14 5.05
C THR A 529 -13.73 42.19 4.22
N LEU A 530 -14.04 42.06 2.93
CA LEU A 530 -13.26 41.25 1.98
C LEU A 530 -11.77 41.64 1.98
N GLN A 531 -11.46 42.94 2.07
CA GLN A 531 -10.09 43.43 2.09
C GLN A 531 -9.36 43.05 3.39
N GLU A 532 -10.01 43.14 4.54
CA GLU A 532 -9.44 42.71 5.83
C GLU A 532 -9.18 41.20 5.84
N ILE A 533 -10.11 40.42 5.30
CA ILE A 533 -9.97 38.97 5.16
C ILE A 533 -8.82 38.61 4.22
N ALA A 534 -8.71 39.27 3.07
CA ALA A 534 -7.61 39.05 2.13
C ALA A 534 -6.23 39.31 2.78
N VAL A 535 -6.10 40.41 3.53
CA VAL A 535 -4.86 40.72 4.28
C VAL A 535 -4.53 39.64 5.30
N LYS A 536 -5.52 39.14 6.04
CA LYS A 536 -5.33 38.08 7.04
C LYS A 536 -4.95 36.73 6.41
N LEU A 537 -5.55 36.38 5.27
CA LEU A 537 -5.21 35.18 4.51
C LEU A 537 -3.76 35.22 4.03
N ASP A 538 -3.32 36.36 3.47
CA ASP A 538 -1.94 36.54 3.03
C ASP A 538 -0.94 36.51 4.20
N ALA A 539 -1.31 37.08 5.35
CA ALA A 539 -0.49 37.07 6.55
C ALA A 539 -0.32 35.66 7.15
N ALA A 540 -1.33 34.80 7.03
CA ALA A 540 -1.25 33.39 7.43
C ALA A 540 -0.45 32.56 6.42
N ARG A 541 -0.72 32.73 5.12
CA ARG A 541 -0.04 32.04 4.02
C ARG A 541 1.47 32.29 4.00
N SER A 542 1.87 33.53 4.30
CA SER A 542 3.27 33.95 4.27
C SER A 542 4.03 33.67 5.56
N ALA A 543 3.35 33.16 6.61
CA ALA A 543 3.98 32.87 7.89
C ALA A 543 4.82 31.58 7.80
N PRO A 544 6.12 31.61 8.15
CA PRO A 544 7.00 30.45 8.01
C PRO A 544 6.68 29.32 9.00
N ASP A 545 6.03 29.65 10.12
CA ASP A 545 5.66 28.74 11.21
C ASP A 545 4.17 28.35 11.19
N VAL A 546 3.43 28.67 10.12
CA VAL A 546 1.98 28.44 10.06
C VAL A 546 1.60 26.99 10.36
N LEU A 547 0.68 26.81 11.29
CA LEU A 547 0.16 25.50 11.64
C LEU A 547 -1.12 25.20 10.84
N GLN A 548 -1.07 24.13 10.07
CA GLN A 548 -2.18 23.68 9.24
C GLN A 548 -2.96 22.56 9.96
N ARG A 549 -4.27 22.69 10.02
CA ARG A 549 -5.17 21.74 10.70
C ARG A 549 -6.33 21.35 9.80
N VAL A 550 -6.71 20.08 9.82
CA VAL A 550 -7.92 19.60 9.14
C VAL A 550 -8.76 18.87 10.17
N PHE A 551 -10.05 19.17 10.18
CA PHE A 551 -11.02 18.61 11.10
C PHE A 551 -12.12 17.92 10.30
N ILE A 552 -12.35 16.65 10.59
CA ILE A 552 -13.62 15.99 10.26
C ILE A 552 -14.56 16.26 11.43
N VAL A 553 -15.66 16.96 11.21
CA VAL A 553 -16.64 17.29 12.23
C VAL A 553 -17.86 16.42 12.02
N THR A 554 -18.16 15.54 12.97
CA THR A 554 -19.20 14.53 12.77
C THR A 554 -20.01 14.21 14.03
N SER A 555 -21.32 14.11 13.85
CA SER A 555 -22.25 13.63 14.89
C SER A 555 -22.43 12.11 14.88
N SER A 556 -21.80 11.40 13.94
CA SER A 556 -21.93 9.95 13.78
C SER A 556 -20.97 9.14 14.64
N LEU A 557 -19.90 9.76 15.16
CA LEU A 557 -18.91 9.09 16.01
C LEU A 557 -19.04 9.56 17.47
N SER A 558 -18.87 8.64 18.42
CA SER A 558 -18.68 8.95 19.84
C SER A 558 -17.27 8.56 20.26
N ARG A 559 -16.57 9.48 20.96
CA ARG A 559 -15.24 9.19 21.50
C ARG A 559 -15.30 8.07 22.54
N THR A 560 -16.30 8.11 23.43
CA THR A 560 -16.49 7.09 24.47
C THR A 560 -16.67 5.69 23.85
N GLN A 561 -17.52 5.55 22.82
CA GLN A 561 -17.71 4.26 22.15
C GLN A 561 -16.42 3.73 21.50
N VAL A 562 -15.60 4.61 20.91
CA VAL A 562 -14.29 4.22 20.35
C VAL A 562 -13.34 3.77 21.48
N GLN A 563 -13.30 4.50 22.59
CA GLN A 563 -12.49 4.15 23.76
C GLN A 563 -12.88 2.78 24.32
N ASP A 564 -14.18 2.50 24.46
CA ASP A 564 -14.69 1.25 25.00
C ASP A 564 -14.25 0.05 24.14
N VAL A 565 -14.40 0.16 22.81
CA VAL A 565 -13.97 -0.90 21.88
C VAL A 565 -12.47 -1.13 21.95
N LEU A 566 -11.66 -0.06 21.97
CA LEU A 566 -10.21 -0.18 22.08
C LEU A 566 -9.78 -0.81 23.42
N THR A 567 -10.44 -0.43 24.51
CA THR A 567 -10.16 -0.99 25.85
C THR A 567 -10.52 -2.47 25.89
N ALA A 568 -11.70 -2.83 25.40
CA ALA A 568 -12.11 -4.23 25.29
C ALA A 568 -11.14 -5.05 24.42
N ALA A 569 -10.63 -4.46 23.33
CA ALA A 569 -9.61 -5.09 22.47
C ALA A 569 -8.31 -5.39 23.22
N THR A 570 -7.81 -4.46 24.03
CA THR A 570 -6.62 -4.70 24.87
C THR A 570 -6.83 -5.78 25.92
N GLN A 571 -8.08 -6.02 26.33
CA GLN A 571 -8.47 -7.09 27.26
C GLN A 571 -8.77 -8.43 26.55
N GLY A 572 -8.52 -8.51 25.24
CA GLY A 572 -8.69 -9.74 24.46
C GLY A 572 -10.05 -9.90 23.77
N THR A 573 -10.92 -8.87 23.82
CA THR A 573 -12.20 -8.90 23.09
C THR A 573 -12.01 -8.49 21.64
N THR A 574 -12.31 -9.39 20.71
CA THR A 574 -12.21 -9.13 19.27
C THR A 574 -13.11 -7.96 18.83
N PRO A 575 -12.54 -6.88 18.26
CA PRO A 575 -13.35 -5.81 17.67
C PRO A 575 -14.22 -6.30 16.52
N SER A 576 -15.33 -5.62 16.28
CA SER A 576 -16.16 -5.91 15.10
C SER A 576 -15.37 -5.60 13.81
N PRO A 577 -15.62 -6.32 12.71
CA PRO A 577 -15.00 -5.99 11.42
C PRO A 577 -15.23 -4.53 11.02
N HIS A 578 -16.46 -4.01 11.16
CA HIS A 578 -16.76 -2.62 10.86
C HIS A 578 -15.88 -1.62 11.62
N PHE A 579 -15.58 -1.89 12.89
CA PHE A 579 -14.67 -1.05 13.67
C PHE A 579 -13.23 -1.16 13.20
N VAL A 580 -12.75 -2.36 12.85
CA VAL A 580 -11.41 -2.54 12.25
C VAL A 580 -11.29 -1.69 10.99
N GLN A 581 -12.29 -1.71 10.11
CA GLN A 581 -12.28 -0.90 8.90
C GLN A 581 -12.25 0.61 9.22
N LEU A 582 -13.05 1.06 10.19
CA LEU A 582 -13.09 2.46 10.63
C LEU A 582 -11.73 2.90 11.18
N TYR A 583 -11.14 2.06 12.02
CA TYR A 583 -9.82 2.29 12.61
C TYR A 583 -8.77 2.53 11.51
N TRP A 584 -8.69 1.61 10.54
CA TRP A 584 -7.75 1.74 9.43
C TRP A 584 -8.04 2.96 8.56
N LEU A 585 -9.30 3.27 8.26
CA LEU A 585 -9.68 4.45 7.49
C LEU A 585 -9.24 5.76 8.15
N LEU A 586 -9.60 5.97 9.42
CA LEU A 586 -9.24 7.19 10.16
C LEU A 586 -7.73 7.33 10.32
N MET A 587 -7.07 6.21 10.55
CA MET A 587 -5.64 6.24 10.77
C MET A 587 -4.84 6.46 9.48
N SER A 588 -5.36 6.02 8.33
CA SER A 588 -4.87 6.43 7.01
C SER A 588 -5.04 7.92 6.76
N TYR A 589 -6.17 8.49 7.18
CA TYR A 589 -6.40 9.94 7.14
C TYR A 589 -5.37 10.71 7.97
N PHE A 590 -5.15 10.33 9.23
CA PHE A 590 -4.15 11.00 10.08
C PHE A 590 -2.74 10.88 9.52
N SER A 591 -2.38 9.71 8.96
CA SER A 591 -1.11 9.51 8.28
C SER A 591 -0.95 10.45 7.07
N ALA A 592 -1.97 10.57 6.22
CA ALA A 592 -1.96 11.50 5.09
C ALA A 592 -1.78 12.96 5.54
N CYS A 593 -2.41 13.37 6.65
CA CYS A 593 -2.19 14.69 7.22
C CYS A 593 -0.72 14.90 7.64
N VAL A 594 -0.14 13.96 8.38
CA VAL A 594 1.25 14.06 8.87
C VAL A 594 2.23 14.16 7.71
N GLU A 595 2.04 13.37 6.66
CA GLU A 595 2.88 13.39 5.45
C GLU A 595 2.87 14.75 4.72
N MET A 596 1.75 15.48 4.82
CA MET A 596 1.62 16.83 4.26
C MET A 596 2.03 17.95 5.25
N GLY A 597 2.54 17.60 6.43
CA GLY A 597 2.86 18.56 7.50
C GLY A 597 1.63 19.15 8.20
N VAL A 598 0.46 18.54 8.00
CA VAL A 598 -0.84 18.98 8.51
C VAL A 598 -1.21 18.18 9.77
N ARG A 599 -1.96 18.79 10.69
CA ARG A 599 -2.54 18.10 11.87
C ARG A 599 -3.99 17.72 11.58
N GLY A 600 -4.27 16.42 11.50
CA GLY A 600 -5.62 15.90 11.35
C GLY A 600 -6.32 15.65 12.69
N TYR A 601 -7.61 15.97 12.76
CA TYR A 601 -8.45 15.74 13.93
C TYR A 601 -9.85 15.28 13.50
N VAL A 602 -10.55 14.61 14.41
CA VAL A 602 -11.98 14.33 14.28
C VAL A 602 -12.68 14.97 15.47
N VAL A 603 -13.57 15.93 15.22
CA VAL A 603 -14.45 16.47 16.25
C VAL A 603 -15.72 15.64 16.27
N CYS A 604 -16.01 15.01 17.41
CA CYS A 604 -17.08 14.03 17.54
C CYS A 604 -17.87 14.23 18.83
N ARG A 605 -18.90 13.39 19.02
CA ARG A 605 -19.68 13.35 20.25
C ARG A 605 -18.83 12.84 21.42
N PRO A 606 -19.21 13.19 22.66
CA PRO A 606 -18.62 12.61 23.86
C PRO A 606 -18.50 11.08 23.80
#